data_AF-A0A9D1LTW2-F1
#
_entry.id   AF-A0A9D1LTW2-F1
#
_cell.length_a   1.000
_cell.length_b   1.000
_cell.length_c   1.000
_cell.angle_alpha   90.00
_cell.angle_beta   90.00
_cell.angle_gamma   90.00
#
_symmetry.space_group_name_H-M   'P 1'
#
loop_
_entity.id
_entity.type
_entity.pdbx_description
1 polymer ?
#
loop_
_entity_poly.entity_id
_entity_poly.type
_entity_poly.pdbx_seq_one_letter_code
_entity_poly.pdbx_strand_id
1 'polypeptide(L)'
;QKKDFSIEVFKQQFAHYKKIFEHSKDDIAAIFQYAGEKAVVLELVDFKLDYGFEDPAYTGMLMGGICGIAYNILALVDRHLDLREKHVDIRPDFHNNCFQMSFQCIARLKNVHIMVILYKVIKIYFKIKNL
;
A
#
# COMPACT_ATOMS: atom_id res chain seq x y z
N GLN A 1 20.68 26.86 -3.78
CA GLN A 1 21.36 25.90 -4.69
C GLN A 1 21.26 24.42 -4.26
N LYS A 2 20.37 24.01 -3.32
CA LYS A 2 20.31 22.64 -2.75
C LYS A 2 19.18 21.74 -3.31
N LYS A 3 18.16 22.30 -3.95
CA LYS A 3 16.96 21.57 -4.45
C LYS A 3 17.21 20.80 -5.75
N ASP A 4 18.13 21.30 -6.58
CA ASP A 4 18.39 20.78 -7.93
C ASP A 4 19.13 19.43 -7.89
N PHE A 5 20.16 19.33 -7.05
CA PHE A 5 20.94 18.09 -6.84
C PHE A 5 20.09 16.92 -6.32
N SER A 6 19.06 17.20 -5.50
CA SER A 6 18.19 16.14 -4.96
C SER A 6 17.21 15.60 -6.00
N ILE A 7 16.74 16.43 -6.93
CA ILE A 7 15.78 16.01 -7.97
C ILE A 7 16.51 15.31 -9.11
N GLU A 8 17.70 15.75 -9.49
CA GLU A 8 18.54 15.12 -10.52
C GLU A 8 19.00 13.71 -10.11
N VAL A 9 19.48 13.56 -8.87
CA VAL A 9 19.87 12.25 -8.30
C VAL A 9 18.66 11.32 -8.19
N PHE A 10 17.50 11.85 -7.77
CA PHE A 10 16.26 11.08 -7.71
C PHE A 10 15.79 10.64 -9.09
N LYS A 11 15.87 11.52 -10.11
CA LYS A 11 15.55 11.20 -11.51
C LYS A 11 16.45 10.10 -12.07
N GLN A 12 17.75 10.13 -11.79
CA GLN A 12 18.69 9.12 -12.26
C GLN A 12 18.41 7.73 -11.65
N GLN A 13 18.13 7.68 -10.35
CA GLN A 13 17.71 6.43 -9.69
C GLN A 13 16.38 5.94 -10.26
N PHE A 14 15.40 6.84 -10.44
CA PHE A 14 14.11 6.50 -11.03
C PHE A 14 14.24 5.98 -12.46
N ALA A 15 15.12 6.55 -13.29
CA ALA A 15 15.31 6.12 -14.67
C ALA A 15 15.90 4.71 -14.78
N HIS A 16 16.82 4.34 -13.88
CA HIS A 16 17.38 3.00 -13.83
C HIS A 16 16.34 1.98 -13.33
N TYR A 17 15.62 2.29 -12.25
CA TYR A 17 14.53 1.45 -11.75
C TYR A 17 13.39 1.34 -12.75
N LYS A 18 13.07 2.41 -13.48
CA LYS A 18 11.99 2.42 -14.48
C LYS A 18 12.27 1.48 -15.64
N LYS A 19 13.52 1.37 -16.12
CA LYS A 19 13.88 0.39 -17.17
C LYS A 19 13.72 -1.06 -16.70
N ILE A 20 14.18 -1.38 -15.49
CA ILE A 20 14.02 -2.72 -14.90
C ILE A 20 12.53 -3.02 -14.66
N PHE A 21 11.79 -2.02 -14.19
CA PHE A 21 10.36 -2.12 -13.94
C PHE A 21 9.56 -2.26 -15.24
N GLU A 22 9.87 -1.54 -16.31
CA GLU A 22 9.17 -1.71 -17.60
C GLU A 22 9.35 -3.10 -18.19
N HIS A 23 10.52 -3.73 -18.00
CA HIS A 23 10.79 -5.06 -18.53
C HIS A 23 10.21 -6.20 -17.68
N SER A 24 9.97 -5.98 -16.38
CA SER A 24 9.42 -6.99 -15.45
C SER A 24 8.06 -6.63 -14.86
N LYS A 25 7.45 -5.51 -15.27
CA LYS A 25 6.16 -5.00 -14.79
C LYS A 25 5.07 -6.05 -14.93
N ASP A 26 4.97 -6.68 -16.09
CA ASP A 26 3.88 -7.62 -16.38
C ASP A 26 4.03 -8.90 -15.54
N ASP A 27 5.28 -9.36 -15.38
CA ASP A 27 5.61 -10.51 -14.55
C ASP A 27 5.36 -10.23 -13.04
N ILE A 28 5.76 -9.05 -12.55
CA ILE A 28 5.52 -8.60 -11.17
C ILE A 28 4.03 -8.42 -10.91
N ALA A 29 3.30 -7.79 -11.83
CA ALA A 29 1.85 -7.61 -11.73
C ALA A 29 1.12 -8.95 -11.68
N ALA A 30 1.52 -9.91 -12.52
CA ALA A 30 0.95 -11.25 -12.51
C ALA A 30 1.22 -12.01 -11.20
N ILE A 31 2.40 -11.82 -10.59
CA ILE A 31 2.70 -12.38 -9.26
C ILE A 31 1.86 -11.71 -8.18
N PHE A 32 1.73 -10.38 -8.20
CA PHE A 32 0.92 -9.65 -7.23
C PHE A 32 -0.55 -10.04 -7.32
N GLN A 33 -1.08 -10.16 -8.53
CA GLN A 33 -2.44 -10.62 -8.76
C GLN A 33 -2.63 -12.05 -8.24
N TYR A 34 -1.71 -12.97 -8.56
CA TYR A 34 -1.76 -14.35 -8.07
C TYR A 34 -1.64 -14.42 -6.54
N ALA A 35 -0.82 -13.55 -5.94
CA ALA A 35 -0.65 -13.47 -4.49
C ALA A 35 -1.94 -12.98 -3.82
N GLY A 36 -2.51 -11.88 -4.31
CA GLY A 36 -3.74 -11.31 -3.77
C GLY A 36 -4.95 -12.24 -3.90
N GLU A 37 -5.12 -12.90 -5.04
CA GLU A 37 -6.28 -13.77 -5.28
C GLU A 37 -6.18 -15.14 -4.59
N LYS A 38 -4.96 -15.71 -4.45
CA LYS A 38 -4.81 -17.13 -4.06
C LYS A 38 -3.96 -17.36 -2.83
N ALA A 39 -2.97 -16.51 -2.57
CA ALA A 39 -2.01 -16.74 -1.50
C ALA A 39 -2.35 -15.99 -0.21
N VAL A 40 -2.92 -14.79 -0.33
CA VAL A 40 -3.18 -13.88 0.78
C VAL A 40 -4.67 -13.80 1.04
N VAL A 41 -5.10 -14.24 2.22
CA VAL A 41 -6.44 -13.97 2.73
C VAL A 41 -6.29 -12.96 3.86
N LEU A 42 -6.98 -11.83 3.77
CA LEU A 42 -6.97 -10.81 4.80
C LEU A 42 -8.08 -11.12 5.79
N GLU A 43 -7.72 -11.59 6.97
CA GLU A 43 -8.70 -11.99 7.98
C GLU A 43 -9.30 -10.80 8.69
N LEU A 44 -8.43 -9.90 9.12
CA LEU A 44 -8.82 -8.73 9.87
C LEU A 44 -7.97 -7.55 9.41
N VAL A 45 -8.63 -6.47 9.02
CA VAL A 45 -7.99 -5.19 8.74
C VAL A 45 -8.62 -4.16 9.66
N ASP A 46 -7.86 -3.68 10.63
CA ASP A 46 -8.24 -2.64 11.58
C ASP A 46 -7.39 -1.39 11.33
N PHE A 47 -8.01 -0.36 10.76
CA PHE A 47 -7.39 0.93 10.51
C PHE A 47 -8.02 1.96 11.43
N LYS A 48 -7.21 2.52 12.32
CA LYS A 48 -7.60 3.61 13.21
C LYS A 48 -6.79 4.85 12.88
N LEU A 49 -7.49 5.97 12.71
CA LEU A 49 -6.89 7.26 12.44
C LEU A 49 -7.57 8.30 13.31
N ASP A 50 -6.87 8.72 14.36
CA ASP A 50 -7.25 9.85 15.18
C ASP A 50 -6.46 11.06 14.68
N TYR A 51 -7.15 12.11 14.26
CA TYR A 51 -6.49 13.33 13.77
C TYR A 51 -7.19 14.59 14.25
N GLY A 52 -6.42 15.61 14.60
CA GLY A 52 -6.88 16.88 15.12
C GLY A 52 -5.85 17.94 14.82
N PHE A 53 -6.27 19.04 14.22
CA PHE A 53 -5.43 20.19 13.89
C PHE A 53 -5.75 21.37 14.81
N GLU A 54 -4.85 22.36 14.88
CA GLU A 54 -5.06 23.60 15.66
C GLU A 54 -6.32 24.38 15.24
N ASP A 55 -6.74 24.24 13.97
CA ASP A 55 -7.99 24.82 13.47
C ASP A 55 -9.07 23.73 13.30
N PRO A 56 -10.17 23.79 14.09
CA PRO A 56 -11.31 22.89 13.96
C PRO A 56 -11.95 22.90 12.56
N ALA A 57 -11.96 24.05 11.88
CA ALA A 57 -12.52 24.17 10.54
C ALA A 57 -11.69 23.37 9.53
N TYR A 58 -10.38 23.37 9.68
CA TYR A 58 -9.47 22.58 8.84
C TYR A 58 -9.65 21.07 9.08
N THR A 59 -9.79 20.67 10.35
CA THR A 59 -10.07 19.28 10.75
C THR A 59 -11.39 18.77 10.13
N GLY A 60 -12.43 19.61 10.10
CA GLY A 60 -13.73 19.28 9.51
C GLY A 60 -13.69 19.16 7.99
N MET A 61 -12.98 20.06 7.30
CA MET A 61 -12.81 20.00 5.85
C MET A 61 -12.03 18.74 5.41
N LEU A 62 -10.97 18.40 6.13
CA LEU A 62 -10.17 17.22 5.81
C LEU A 62 -10.90 15.91 6.11
N MET A 63 -11.90 15.90 7.00
CA MET A 63 -12.67 14.69 7.35
C MET A 63 -13.29 14.02 6.12
N GLY A 64 -13.98 14.80 5.30
CA GLY A 64 -14.63 14.27 4.10
C GLY A 64 -13.60 13.68 3.12
N GLY A 65 -12.46 14.35 2.96
CA GLY A 65 -11.37 13.90 2.09
C GLY A 65 -10.70 12.62 2.60
N ILE A 66 -10.33 12.60 3.88
CA ILE A 66 -9.66 11.46 4.53
C ILE A 66 -10.58 10.24 4.53
N CYS A 67 -11.84 10.39 4.95
CA CYS A 67 -12.81 9.30 4.89
C CYS A 67 -13.01 8.83 3.46
N GLY A 68 -13.25 9.73 2.51
CA GLY A 68 -13.45 9.38 1.10
C GLY A 68 -12.28 8.61 0.51
N ILE A 69 -11.05 9.02 0.78
CA ILE A 69 -9.83 8.33 0.33
C ILE A 69 -9.70 6.97 1.01
N ALA A 70 -9.87 6.91 2.33
CA ALA A 70 -9.74 5.67 3.10
C ALA A 70 -10.75 4.62 2.63
N TYR A 71 -12.02 4.99 2.45
CA TYR A 71 -13.06 4.08 1.96
C TYR A 71 -12.84 3.66 0.50
N ASN A 72 -12.34 4.54 -0.37
CA ASN A 72 -11.99 4.17 -1.74
C ASN A 72 -10.85 3.14 -1.78
N ILE A 73 -9.80 3.36 -0.99
CA ILE A 73 -8.68 2.42 -0.89
C ILE A 73 -9.18 1.09 -0.32
N LEU A 74 -10.01 1.12 0.73
CA LEU A 74 -10.59 -0.08 1.32
C LEU A 74 -11.45 -0.85 0.30
N ALA A 75 -12.26 -0.17 -0.51
CA ALA A 75 -13.09 -0.79 -1.54
C ALA A 75 -12.25 -1.42 -2.66
N LEU A 76 -11.15 -0.78 -3.06
CA LEU A 76 -10.21 -1.34 -4.04
C LEU A 76 -9.52 -2.58 -3.48
N VAL A 77 -9.10 -2.54 -2.22
CA VAL A 77 -8.46 -3.65 -1.53
C VAL A 77 -9.43 -4.82 -1.39
N ASP A 78 -10.68 -4.57 -0.99
CA ASP A 78 -11.75 -5.55 -0.90
C ASP A 78 -12.10 -6.22 -2.24
N ARG A 79 -11.96 -5.49 -3.34
CA ARG A 79 -12.21 -6.05 -4.66
C ARG A 79 -11.11 -7.03 -5.12
N HIS A 80 -9.88 -6.86 -4.64
CA HIS A 80 -8.72 -7.62 -5.11
C HIS A 80 -8.21 -8.65 -4.09
N LEU A 81 -8.57 -8.51 -2.82
CA LEU A 81 -8.20 -9.40 -1.74
C LEU A 81 -9.48 -9.91 -1.06
N ASP A 82 -9.47 -11.16 -0.65
CA ASP A 82 -10.57 -11.74 0.12
C ASP A 82 -10.47 -11.24 1.57
N LEU A 83 -11.24 -10.18 1.90
CA LEU A 83 -11.31 -9.58 3.24
C LEU A 83 -12.51 -10.15 4.01
N ARG A 84 -12.25 -10.80 5.15
CA ARG A 84 -13.31 -11.30 6.04
C ARG A 84 -13.85 -10.20 6.96
N GLU A 85 -12.99 -9.56 7.73
CA GLU A 85 -13.40 -8.50 8.66
C GLU A 85 -12.65 -7.19 8.39
N LYS A 86 -13.42 -6.10 8.38
CA LYS A 86 -12.94 -4.73 8.12
C LYS A 86 -13.40 -3.84 9.25
N HIS A 87 -12.47 -3.16 9.88
CA HIS A 87 -12.73 -2.13 10.86
C HIS A 87 -11.97 -0.87 10.43
N VAL A 88 -12.72 0.20 10.20
CA VAL A 88 -12.14 1.51 9.87
C VAL A 88 -12.75 2.51 10.84
N ASP A 89 -11.91 3.08 11.68
CA ASP A 89 -12.28 4.05 12.71
C ASP A 89 -11.48 5.33 12.46
N ILE A 90 -12.16 6.36 11.99
CA ILE A 90 -11.54 7.65 11.69
C ILE A 90 -12.21 8.67 12.60
N ARG A 91 -11.48 9.14 13.60
CA ARG A 91 -12.00 10.06 14.61
C ARG A 91 -11.31 11.42 14.52
N PRO A 92 -12.06 12.48 14.22
CA PRO A 92 -11.54 13.83 14.35
C PRO A 92 -11.49 14.26 15.83
N ASP A 93 -10.35 14.73 16.31
CA ASP A 93 -10.24 15.47 17.57
C ASP A 93 -10.20 16.97 17.27
N PHE A 94 -11.27 17.70 17.62
CA PHE A 94 -11.36 19.14 17.38
C PHE A 94 -10.78 19.97 18.54
N HIS A 95 -10.38 19.33 19.64
CA HIS A 95 -9.96 20.00 20.86
C HIS A 95 -8.44 19.96 21.03
N ASN A 96 -7.80 18.87 20.60
CA ASN A 96 -6.37 18.69 20.70
C ASN A 96 -5.72 18.52 19.32
N ASN A 97 -4.54 19.10 19.15
CA ASN A 97 -3.69 18.82 18.00
C ASN A 97 -3.08 17.42 18.17
N CYS A 98 -3.61 16.42 17.47
CA CYS A 98 -3.25 15.01 17.61
C CYS A 98 -3.19 14.36 16.23
N PHE A 99 -2.21 13.51 15.96
CA PHE A 99 -2.19 12.70 14.75
C PHE A 99 -1.69 11.31 15.13
N GLN A 100 -2.62 10.39 15.38
CA GLN A 100 -2.34 9.00 15.71
C GLN A 100 -2.94 8.10 14.64
N MET A 101 -2.08 7.40 13.92
CA MET A 101 -2.47 6.39 12.95
C MET A 101 -2.05 5.03 13.48
N SER A 102 -3.01 4.13 13.64
CA SER A 102 -2.78 2.72 13.98
C SER A 102 -3.33 1.84 12.88
N PHE A 103 -2.47 1.01 12.29
CA PHE A 103 -2.87 0.02 11.29
C PHE A 103 -2.53 -1.37 11.81
N GLN A 104 -3.55 -2.19 12.02
CA GLN A 104 -3.42 -3.60 12.39
C GLN A 104 -4.04 -4.45 11.28
N CYS A 105 -3.29 -5.46 10.86
CA CYS A 105 -3.71 -6.34 9.78
C CYS A 105 -3.29 -7.78 10.12
N ILE A 106 -4.23 -8.71 10.01
CA ILE A 106 -4.02 -10.13 10.15
C ILE A 106 -4.25 -10.76 8.78
N ALA A 107 -3.16 -11.16 8.13
CA ALA A 107 -3.19 -11.86 6.85
C ALA A 107 -2.91 -13.36 7.07
N ARG A 108 -3.81 -14.24 6.62
CA ARG A 108 -3.55 -15.67 6.51
C ARG A 108 -2.97 -15.99 5.14
N LEU A 109 -1.76 -16.54 5.15
CA LEU A 109 -1.06 -16.95 3.94
C LEU A 109 -1.17 -18.46 3.72
N LYS A 110 -1.53 -18.90 2.52
CA LYS A 110 -1.50 -20.32 2.14
C LYS A 110 -0.08 -20.72 1.72
N ASN A 111 0.61 -21.52 2.54
CA ASN A 111 2.00 -21.93 2.33
C ASN A 111 2.31 -22.49 0.93
N VAL A 112 1.40 -23.27 0.34
CA VAL A 112 1.59 -23.84 -1.01
C VAL A 112 1.69 -22.75 -2.07
N HIS A 113 0.85 -21.71 -1.99
CA HIS A 113 0.89 -20.61 -2.96
C HIS A 113 2.09 -19.69 -2.74
N ILE A 114 2.56 -19.55 -1.50
CA ILE A 114 3.80 -18.83 -1.19
C ILE A 114 4.99 -19.49 -1.89
N MET A 115 5.10 -20.83 -1.87
CA MET A 115 6.19 -21.52 -2.57
C MET A 115 6.15 -21.28 -4.08
N VAL A 116 4.96 -21.27 -4.69
CA VAL A 116 4.80 -20.96 -6.13
C VAL A 116 5.20 -19.52 -6.43
N ILE A 117 4.82 -18.57 -5.59
CA ILE A 117 5.21 -17.16 -5.72
C ILE A 117 6.73 -17.03 -5.61
N LEU A 118 7.34 -17.63 -4.60
CA LEU A 118 8.78 -17.58 -4.37
C LEU A 118 9.55 -18.12 -5.58
N TYR A 119 9.10 -19.25 -6.15
CA TYR A 119 9.69 -19.81 -7.37
C TYR A 119 9.60 -18.84 -8.55
N LYS A 120 8.44 -18.19 -8.77
CA LYS A 120 8.27 -17.20 -9.84
C LYS A 120 9.15 -15.96 -9.62
N VAL A 121 9.24 -15.47 -8.39
CA VAL A 121 10.09 -14.32 -8.04
C VAL A 121 11.57 -14.65 -8.29
N ILE A 122 12.04 -15.83 -7.87
CA ILE A 122 13.42 -16.28 -8.12
C ILE A 122 13.70 -16.34 -9.63
N LYS A 123 12.76 -16.84 -10.43
CA LYS A 123 12.90 -16.89 -11.89
C LYS A 123 13.07 -15.50 -12.51
N ILE A 124 12.28 -14.52 -12.06
CA ILE A 124 12.42 -13.11 -12.51
C ILE A 124 13.75 -12.53 -12.06
N TYR A 125 14.15 -12.76 -10.81
CA TYR A 125 15.43 -12.27 -10.29
C TYR A 125 16.61 -12.80 -11.12
N PHE A 126 16.60 -14.09 -11.47
CA PHE A 126 17.61 -14.65 -12.38
C PHE A 126 17.54 -14.02 -13.78
N LYS A 127 16.34 -13.78 -14.33
CA LYS A 127 16.17 -13.13 -15.64
C LYS A 127 16.73 -11.70 -15.66
N ILE A 128 16.56 -10.94 -14.57
CA ILE A 128 17.10 -9.58 -14.42
C ILE A 128 18.61 -9.60 -14.18
N LYS A 129 19.12 -10.56 -13.38
CA LYS A 129 20.57 -10.68 -13.09
C LYS A 129 21.38 -11.10 -14.33
N ASN A 130 20.76 -11.84 -15.25
CA ASN A 130 21.39 -12.31 -16.48
C ASN A 130 21.21 -11.33 -17.66
N LEU A 131 20.78 -10.09 -17.37
CA LEU A 131 20.51 -9.00 -18.31
C LEU A 131 21.54 -7.89 -18.10
#